data_AF-A0A9X8VKT9-F1
#
_entry.id   AF-A0A9X8VKT9-F1
#
_cell.length_a   1.000
_cell.length_b   1.000
_cell.length_c   1.000
_cell.angle_alpha   90.00
_cell.angle_beta   90.00
_cell.angle_gamma   90.00
#
_symmetry.space_group_name_H-M   'P 1'
#
loop_
_entity.id
_entity.type
_entity.pdbx_description
1 polymer ?
#
loop_
_entity_poly.entity_id
_entity_poly.type
_entity_poly.pdbx_seq_one_letter_code
_entity_poly.pdbx_strand_id
1 'polypeptide(L)' 'SGQWDFLASMVQAGVGIAMLPEPVCRWLDKENLVWLPLEPRMEWKIGLIWRQGSYLSHSAQAWIACCRDYWPPLK' A
#
# COMPACT_ATOMS: atom_id res chain seq x y z
N SER A 1 8.50 -11.67 -4.48
CA SER A 1 7.61 -11.99 -5.61
C SER A 1 6.20 -11.55 -5.21
N GLY A 2 5.88 -10.29 -5.46
CA GLY A 2 4.64 -9.68 -4.98
C GLY A 2 3.52 -9.83 -6.00
N GLN A 3 2.26 -9.86 -5.53
CA GLN A 3 1.07 -9.82 -6.40
C GLN A 3 1.09 -8.63 -7.39
N TRP A 4 1.82 -7.57 -7.07
CA TRP A 4 1.99 -6.37 -7.88
C TRP A 4 2.79 -6.60 -9.17
N ASP A 5 3.85 -7.43 -9.11
CA ASP A 5 4.69 -7.73 -10.28
C ASP A 5 3.85 -8.46 -11.35
N PHE A 6 2.95 -9.34 -10.90
CA PHE A 6 2.03 -10.04 -11.79
C PHE A 6 1.03 -9.09 -12.47
N LEU A 7 0.45 -8.14 -11.73
CA LEU A 7 -0.43 -7.11 -12.31
C LEU A 7 0.32 -6.27 -13.35
N ALA A 8 1.57 -5.87 -13.06
CA ALA A 8 2.41 -5.13 -13.99
C ALA A 8 2.67 -5.93 -15.28
N SER A 9 3.04 -7.20 -15.16
CA SER A 9 3.28 -8.08 -16.32
C SER A 9 2.03 -8.27 -17.19
N MET A 10 0.83 -8.34 -16.60
CA MET A 10 -0.41 -8.43 -17.38
C MET A 10 -0.69 -7.15 -18.17
N VAL A 11 -0.41 -5.97 -17.59
CA VAL A 11 -0.52 -4.69 -18.30
C VAL A 11 0.50 -4.62 -19.44
N GLN A 12 1.75 -5.01 -19.19
CA GLN A 12 2.79 -5.08 -20.23
C GLN A 12 2.43 -6.03 -21.37
N ALA A 13 1.78 -7.16 -21.06
CA ALA A 13 1.30 -8.12 -22.05
C ALA A 13 0.03 -7.64 -22.80
N GLY A 14 -0.46 -6.43 -22.53
CA GLY A 14 -1.63 -5.86 -23.22
C GLY A 14 -2.97 -6.46 -22.80
N VAL A 15 -3.02 -7.15 -21.65
CA VAL A 15 -4.26 -7.79 -21.15
C VAL A 15 -5.27 -6.74 -20.65
N GLY A 16 -4.80 -5.57 -20.21
CA GLY A 16 -5.65 -4.48 -19.76
C GLY A 16 -4.90 -3.39 -19.01
N ILE A 17 -5.60 -2.68 -18.13
CA ILE A 17 -5.06 -1.65 -17.24
C ILE A 17 -5.18 -2.09 -15.77
N ALA A 18 -4.28 -1.60 -14.92
CA ALA A 18 -4.31 -1.86 -13.49
C ALA A 18 -4.28 -0.56 -12.69
N MET A 19 -4.99 -0.53 -11.57
CA MET A 19 -4.94 0.55 -10.60
C MET A 19 -4.08 0.12 -9.42
N LEU A 20 -3.01 0.88 -9.15
CA LEU A 20 -2.03 0.56 -8.13
C LEU A 20 -1.78 1.77 -7.23
N PRO A 21 -1.45 1.58 -5.94
CA PRO A 21 -1.05 2.68 -5.08
C PRO A 21 0.23 3.34 -5.57
N GLU A 22 0.31 4.66 -5.46
CA GLU A 22 1.47 5.44 -5.93
C GLU A 22 2.83 4.91 -5.47
N PRO A 23 3.05 4.48 -4.21
CA PRO A 23 4.33 3.92 -3.80
C PRO A 23 4.75 2.69 -4.62
N VAL A 24 3.79 1.84 -5.00
CA VAL A 24 4.04 0.65 -5.82
C VAL A 24 4.41 1.05 -7.24
N CYS A 25 3.71 2.03 -7.82
CA CYS A 25 4.02 2.59 -9.13
C CYS A 25 5.44 3.19 -9.19
N ARG A 26 5.94 3.74 -8.07
CA ARG A 26 7.30 4.29 -7.98
C ARG A 26 8.38 3.21 -7.96
N TRP A 27 8.08 2.02 -7.44
CA TRP A 27 9.01 0.89 -7.35
C TRP A 27 9.04 0.04 -8.61
N LEU A 28 7.94 -0.05 -9.34
CA LEU A 28 7.84 -0.83 -10.58
C LEU A 28 8.54 -0.14 -11.76
N ASP A 29 8.90 -0.96 -12.75
CA ASP A 29 9.58 -0.52 -13.97
C ASP A 29 8.79 0.60 -14.68
N LYS A 30 9.47 1.71 -14.94
CA LYS A 30 8.92 2.91 -15.58
C LYS A 30 9.25 3.01 -17.06
N GLU A 31 10.12 2.15 -17.58
CA GLU A 31 10.52 2.20 -18.99
C GLU A 31 9.42 1.62 -19.89
N ASN A 32 8.71 0.61 -19.40
CA ASN A 32 7.71 -0.14 -20.17
C ASN A 32 6.26 0.12 -19.77
N LEU A 33 6.00 0.99 -18.79
CA LEU A 33 4.68 1.28 -18.26
C LEU A 33 4.42 2.79 -18.17
N VAL A 34 3.21 3.21 -18.57
CA VAL A 34 2.75 4.60 -18.41
C VAL A 34 1.89 4.70 -17.16
N TRP A 35 2.26 5.60 -16.26
CA TRP A 35 1.56 5.85 -15.00
C TRP A 35 0.70 7.10 -15.12
N LEU A 36 -0.62 6.95 -14.95
CA LEU A 36 -1.57 8.07 -15.03
C LEU A 36 -2.14 8.39 -13.65
N PRO A 37 -2.29 9.68 -13.29
CA PRO A 37 -2.95 10.06 -12.04
C PRO A 37 -4.43 9.64 -12.09
N LEU A 38 -4.93 9.14 -10.95
CA LEU A 38 -6.34 8.76 -10.80
C LEU A 38 -7.16 9.94 -10.27
N GLU A 39 -8.28 10.24 -10.94
CA GLU A 39 -9.25 11.26 -10.52
C GLU A 39 -10.67 10.64 -10.43
N PRO A 40 -11.39 10.79 -9.30
CA PRO A 40 -10.95 11.45 -8.07
C PRO A 40 -9.84 10.66 -7.37
N ARG A 41 -8.98 11.38 -6.64
CA ARG A 41 -7.92 10.74 -5.84
C ARG A 41 -8.51 9.71 -4.87
N MET A 42 -8.00 8.50 -4.94
CA MET A 42 -8.36 7.42 -4.02
C MET A 42 -7.27 7.28 -2.95
N GLU A 43 -7.66 7.47 -1.69
CA GLU A 43 -6.74 7.31 -0.56
C GLU A 43 -6.52 5.84 -0.24
N TRP A 44 -5.26 5.42 -0.21
CA TRP A 44 -4.89 4.12 0.32
C TRP A 44 -4.54 4.23 1.81
N LYS A 45 -5.46 3.80 2.68
CA LYS A 45 -5.29 3.85 4.14
C LYS A 45 -4.66 2.55 4.64
N ILE A 46 -3.42 2.63 5.11
CA ILE A 46 -2.74 1.52 5.79
C ILE A 46 -3.15 1.52 7.26
N GLY A 47 -3.51 0.36 7.78
CA GLY A 47 -3.91 0.19 9.18
C GLY A 47 -3.27 -1.03 9.82
N LEU A 48 -3.06 -0.94 11.14
CA LEU A 48 -2.73 -2.08 11.98
C LEU A 48 -4.04 -2.65 12.53
N ILE A 49 -4.24 -3.97 12.40
CA ILE A 49 -5.46 -4.65 12.84
C ILE A 49 -5.14 -5.76 13.84
N TRP A 50 -5.98 -5.90 14.86
CA TRP A 50 -5.92 -6.99 15.84
C TRP A 50 -7.32 -7.33 16.32
N ARG A 51 -7.49 -8.53 16.87
CA ARG A 51 -8.79 -8.99 17.38
C ARG A 51 -9.19 -8.17 18.62
N GLN A 52 -10.42 -7.68 18.64
CA GLN A 52 -10.95 -7.01 19.84
C GLN A 52 -10.93 -7.94 21.05
N GLY A 53 -10.47 -7.42 22.19
CA GLY A 53 -10.32 -8.20 23.43
C GLY A 53 -9.22 -9.26 23.39
N SER A 54 -8.34 -9.25 22.38
CA SER A 54 -7.11 -10.05 22.42
C SER A 54 -6.04 -9.39 23.27
N TYR A 55 -5.21 -10.23 23.90
CA TYR A 55 -4.01 -9.75 24.59
C TYR A 55 -3.00 -9.21 23.58
N LEU A 56 -2.58 -7.96 23.78
CA LEU A 56 -1.45 -7.36 23.07
C LEU A 56 -0.24 -7.40 23.99
N SER A 57 0.84 -8.05 23.55
CA SER A 57 2.10 -8.09 24.30
C SER A 57 2.66 -6.68 24.52
N HIS A 58 3.52 -6.52 25.52
CA HIS A 58 4.18 -5.25 25.78
C HIS A 58 4.93 -4.72 24.55
N SER A 59 5.63 -5.61 23.83
CA SER A 59 6.31 -5.26 22.57
C SER A 59 5.35 -4.80 21.48
N ALA A 60 4.17 -5.43 21.35
CA ALA A 60 3.17 -5.00 20.37
C ALA A 60 2.59 -3.62 20.71
N GLN A 61 2.34 -3.35 22.00
CA GLN A 61 1.89 -2.03 22.46
C GLN A 61 2.95 -0.95 22.20
N ALA A 62 4.22 -1.25 22.50
CA ALA A 62 5.33 -0.34 22.22
C ALA A 62 5.48 -0.06 20.71
N TRP A 63 5.31 -1.07 19.87
CA TRP A 63 5.28 -0.91 18.42
C TRP A 63 4.13 0.00 17.97
N ILE A 64 2.91 -0.22 18.47
CA ILE A 64 1.75 0.64 18.15
C ILE A 64 2.00 2.09 18.58
N ALA A 65 2.59 2.31 19.77
CA ALA A 65 2.93 3.65 20.25
C ALA A 65 3.93 4.33 19.32
N CYS A 66 5.02 3.63 18.96
CA CYS A 66 5.99 4.10 17.98
C CYS A 66 5.32 4.47 16.64
N CYS A 67 4.46 3.61 16.10
CA CYS A 67 3.75 3.91 14.85
C CYS A 67 2.90 5.18 14.94
N ARG A 68 2.27 5.47 16.09
CA ARG A 68 1.47 6.70 16.28
C ARG A 68 2.33 7.95 16.34
N ASP A 69 3.54 7.85 16.89
CA ASP A 69 4.48 8.98 16.98
C ASP A 69 5.06 9.32 15.59
N TYR A 70 5.39 8.31 14.79
CA TYR A 70 5.93 8.50 13.43
C TYR A 70 4.84 8.82 12.39
N TRP A 71 3.65 8.24 12.53
CA TRP A 71 2.51 8.45 11.64
C TRP A 71 1.30 8.93 12.46
N PRO A 72 1.28 10.21 12.86
CA PRO A 72 0.16 10.75 13.61
C PRO A 72 -1.12 10.64 12.77
N PRO A 73 -2.27 10.35 13.40
CA PRO A 73 -3.54 10.31 12.69
C PRO A 73 -3.77 11.65 11.99
N LEU A 74 -4.08 11.58 10.69
CA LEU A 74 -4.49 12.75 9.91
C LEU A 74 -5.70 13.39 10.60
N LYS A 75 -5.65 14.72 10.78
CA LYS A 75 -6.76 15.50 11.36
C LYS A 75 -7.99 15.49 10.46
#